data_AF-A0A2T1N930-F1
#
_entry.id   AF-A0A2T1N930-F1
#
_cell.length_a   1.000
_cell.length_b   1.000
_cell.length_c   1.000
_cell.angle_alpha   90.00
_cell.angle_beta   90.00
_cell.angle_gamma   90.00
#
_symmetry.space_group_name_H-M   'P 1'
#
loop_
_entity.id
_entity.type
_entity.pdbx_description
1 polymer ?
#
loop_
_entity_poly.entity_id
_entity_poly.type
_entity_poly.pdbx_seq_one_letter_code
_entity_poly.pdbx_strand_id
1 'polypeptide(L)'
;MKRLALLLLISISSLNAQNEALDYMVTPKNDTIFGSIQKTQIIHYSNNKTLMKSDISEAKSILKNDVVYNQISENFKADKTKDTKFYTDNFVSENNYKSDFIVNKENDTVFGNIKSPLFGPKFIKTESEKFKICTDDSKSYRKDNVAYDLKTISSPILSTEKEVFLKRLYKGKANLYAYKILRSDVGTVEPKTFYIIEKNNKLHLISNSNSKQDLVDLFIDNSKLSDLIFDDFYTIENIYLILKAYDLE
;
A
#
# COMPACT_ATOMS: atom_id res chain seq x y z
N MET A 1 0.58 -46.70 -17.65
CA MET A 1 1.02 -45.29 -17.84
C MET A 1 0.01 -44.35 -17.20
N LYS A 2 0.15 -44.04 -15.91
CA LYS A 2 -0.71 -43.07 -15.19
C LYS A 2 0.09 -42.42 -14.05
N ARG A 3 1.09 -41.60 -14.40
CA ARG A 3 1.84 -40.77 -13.41
C ARG A 3 2.35 -39.43 -13.99
N LEU A 4 1.72 -38.91 -15.05
CA LEU A 4 2.17 -37.65 -15.68
C LEU A 4 1.20 -36.46 -15.57
N ALA A 5 0.01 -36.65 -15.00
CA ALA A 5 -1.01 -35.59 -14.96
C ALA A 5 -0.98 -34.71 -13.69
N LEU A 6 -0.21 -35.09 -12.65
CA LEU A 6 -0.22 -34.36 -11.37
C LEU A 6 0.78 -33.19 -11.32
N LEU A 7 1.80 -33.17 -12.19
CA LEU A 7 2.79 -32.10 -12.24
C LEU A 7 2.34 -30.85 -13.02
N LEU A 8 1.35 -30.97 -13.91
CA LEU A 8 0.83 -29.83 -14.70
C LEU A 8 -0.18 -28.96 -13.93
N LEU A 9 -0.88 -29.53 -12.95
CA LEU A 9 -1.86 -28.80 -12.15
C LEU A 9 -1.21 -27.89 -11.10
N ILE A 10 -0.01 -28.21 -10.64
CA ILE A 10 0.74 -27.43 -9.64
C ILE A 10 1.32 -26.15 -10.26
N SER A 11 1.67 -26.17 -11.56
CA SER A 11 2.17 -24.97 -12.24
C SER A 11 1.08 -23.93 -12.52
N ILE A 12 -0.15 -24.35 -12.85
CA ILE A 12 -1.23 -23.41 -13.20
C ILE A 12 -1.72 -22.65 -11.96
N SER A 13 -1.82 -23.32 -10.80
CA SER A 13 -2.18 -22.66 -9.55
C SER A 13 -1.13 -21.62 -9.12
N SER A 14 0.16 -21.89 -9.37
CA SER A 14 1.25 -20.95 -9.04
C SER A 14 1.27 -19.70 -9.93
N LEU A 15 0.87 -19.81 -11.20
CA LEU A 15 0.73 -18.66 -12.11
C LEU A 15 -0.49 -17.81 -11.77
N ASN A 16 -1.62 -18.44 -11.43
CA ASN A 16 -2.83 -17.72 -11.03
C ASN A 16 -2.63 -16.99 -9.70
N ALA A 17 -1.98 -17.62 -8.71
CA ALA A 17 -1.64 -16.96 -7.44
C ALA A 17 -0.68 -15.77 -7.65
N GLN A 18 0.30 -15.87 -8.53
CA GLN A 18 1.18 -14.75 -8.86
C GLN A 18 0.43 -13.58 -9.50
N ASN A 19 -0.54 -13.85 -10.38
CA ASN A 19 -1.37 -12.80 -10.99
C ASN A 19 -2.27 -12.09 -9.97
N GLU A 20 -2.71 -12.78 -8.91
CA GLU A 20 -3.50 -12.16 -7.83
C GLU A 20 -2.69 -11.15 -6.99
N ALA A 21 -1.37 -11.29 -6.92
CA ALA A 21 -0.51 -10.33 -6.22
C ALA A 21 -0.16 -9.09 -7.07
N LEU A 22 -0.28 -9.16 -8.39
CA LEU A 22 0.13 -8.10 -9.30
C LEU A 22 -0.94 -7.02 -9.48
N ASP A 23 -0.50 -5.85 -9.94
CA ASP A 23 -1.40 -4.87 -10.53
C ASP A 23 -1.85 -5.35 -11.92
N TYR A 24 -2.85 -4.70 -12.50
CA TYR A 24 -3.19 -4.91 -13.90
C TYR A 24 -3.71 -3.66 -14.59
N MET A 25 -3.69 -3.66 -15.92
CA MET A 25 -4.49 -2.75 -16.73
C MET A 25 -5.41 -3.51 -17.69
N VAL A 26 -6.58 -2.94 -17.96
CA VAL A 26 -7.50 -3.41 -18.99
C VAL A 26 -7.37 -2.50 -20.21
N THR A 27 -6.93 -3.07 -21.32
CA THR A 27 -6.68 -2.34 -22.58
C THR A 27 -7.99 -1.90 -23.27
N PRO A 28 -7.92 -1.00 -24.28
CA PRO A 28 -9.06 -0.69 -25.13
C PRO A 28 -9.75 -1.91 -25.76
N LYS A 29 -8.96 -2.96 -26.04
CA LYS A 29 -9.40 -4.23 -26.64
C LYS A 29 -9.97 -5.23 -25.64
N ASN A 30 -10.07 -4.87 -24.35
CA ASN A 30 -10.45 -5.73 -23.23
C ASN A 30 -9.45 -6.84 -22.88
N ASP A 31 -8.23 -6.79 -23.41
CA ASP A 31 -7.14 -7.62 -22.91
C ASP A 31 -6.69 -7.11 -21.53
N THR A 32 -6.32 -8.02 -20.63
CA THR A 32 -5.76 -7.68 -19.31
C THR A 32 -4.26 -7.94 -19.30
N ILE A 33 -3.48 -6.93 -18.92
CA ILE A 33 -2.03 -7.03 -18.76
C ILE A 33 -1.73 -6.94 -17.27
N PHE A 34 -1.18 -8.02 -16.71
CA PHE A 34 -0.74 -8.09 -15.31
C PHE A 34 0.72 -7.64 -15.19
N GLY A 35 1.04 -6.92 -14.13
CA GLY A 35 2.39 -6.42 -13.93
C GLY A 35 2.52 -5.48 -12.75
N SER A 36 3.49 -4.58 -12.84
CA SER A 36 3.76 -3.56 -11.85
C SER A 36 3.45 -2.19 -12.45
N ILE A 37 2.49 -1.45 -11.89
CA ILE A 37 2.21 -0.08 -12.34
C ILE A 37 3.16 0.90 -11.64
N GLN A 38 3.97 1.59 -12.44
CA GLN A 38 4.92 2.62 -12.05
C GLN A 38 4.66 3.89 -12.88
N LYS A 39 4.35 5.00 -12.21
CA LYS A 39 3.93 6.28 -12.83
C LYS A 39 2.83 6.13 -13.89
N THR A 40 3.17 6.20 -15.16
CA THR A 40 2.23 6.11 -16.30
C THR A 40 2.43 4.82 -17.11
N GLN A 41 3.13 3.84 -16.55
CA GLN A 41 3.50 2.62 -17.25
C GLN A 41 3.18 1.38 -16.42
N ILE A 42 2.88 0.28 -17.11
CA ILE A 42 2.89 -1.06 -16.55
C ILE A 42 4.12 -1.82 -17.05
N ILE A 43 4.93 -2.30 -16.11
CA ILE A 43 6.06 -3.18 -16.36
C ILE A 43 5.57 -4.62 -16.23
N HIS A 44 5.77 -5.43 -17.26
CA HIS A 44 5.27 -6.79 -17.32
C HIS A 44 6.19 -7.68 -18.14
N TYR A 45 6.05 -9.00 -18.02
CA TYR A 45 6.77 -9.93 -18.87
C TYR A 45 5.93 -10.33 -20.07
N SER A 46 6.55 -10.33 -21.24
CA SER A 46 5.96 -10.93 -22.44
C SER A 46 5.91 -12.45 -22.33
N ASN A 47 5.20 -13.11 -23.24
CA ASN A 47 5.18 -14.57 -23.33
C ASN A 47 6.58 -15.20 -23.48
N ASN A 48 7.53 -14.45 -24.05
CA ASN A 48 8.93 -14.86 -24.21
C ASN A 48 9.80 -14.49 -22.99
N LYS A 49 9.18 -14.14 -21.86
CA LYS A 49 9.85 -13.69 -20.62
C LYS A 49 10.73 -12.45 -20.80
N THR A 50 10.44 -11.64 -21.81
CA THR A 50 11.12 -10.35 -21.99
C THR A 50 10.39 -9.29 -21.19
N LEU A 51 11.13 -8.49 -20.42
CA LEU A 51 10.56 -7.35 -19.72
C LEU A 51 10.07 -6.31 -20.72
N MET A 52 8.81 -5.92 -20.60
CA MET A 52 8.15 -4.93 -21.44
C MET A 52 7.57 -3.80 -20.60
N LYS A 53 7.46 -2.63 -21.22
CA LYS A 53 6.80 -1.45 -20.66
C LYS A 53 5.68 -1.05 -21.61
N SER A 54 4.48 -0.88 -21.06
CA SER A 54 3.34 -0.34 -21.80
C SER A 54 2.79 0.87 -21.09
N ASP A 55 2.39 1.88 -21.86
CA ASP A 55 1.73 3.06 -21.33
C ASP A 55 0.31 2.71 -20.86
N ILE A 56 -0.10 3.28 -19.73
CA ILE A 56 -1.45 3.05 -19.18
C ILE A 56 -2.46 4.11 -19.62
N SER A 57 -2.04 5.20 -20.28
CA SER A 57 -2.90 6.36 -20.60
C SER A 57 -4.17 6.01 -21.38
N GLU A 58 -4.10 5.01 -22.26
CA GLU A 58 -5.24 4.51 -23.04
C GLU A 58 -5.99 3.35 -22.36
N ALA A 59 -5.58 2.93 -21.16
CA ALA A 59 -6.27 1.84 -20.46
C ALA A 59 -7.69 2.27 -20.06
N LYS A 60 -8.65 1.35 -20.18
CA LYS A 60 -10.03 1.55 -19.70
C LYS A 60 -10.08 1.64 -18.17
N SER A 61 -9.30 0.79 -17.53
CA SER A 61 -9.16 0.73 -16.09
C SER A 61 -7.81 0.14 -15.70
N ILE A 62 -7.40 0.41 -14.47
CA ILE A 62 -6.23 -0.17 -13.84
C ILE A 62 -6.61 -0.68 -12.45
N LEU A 63 -6.01 -1.78 -12.01
CA LEU A 63 -5.94 -2.16 -10.61
C LEU A 63 -4.56 -1.77 -10.10
N LYS A 64 -4.53 -0.91 -9.08
CA LYS A 64 -3.30 -0.54 -8.40
C LYS A 64 -3.48 -0.65 -6.89
N ASN A 65 -2.65 -1.47 -6.24
CA ASN A 65 -2.71 -1.66 -4.77
C ASN A 65 -4.13 -1.97 -4.25
N ASP A 66 -4.79 -2.96 -4.87
CA ASP A 66 -6.16 -3.40 -4.56
C ASP A 66 -7.26 -2.34 -4.76
N VAL A 67 -6.93 -1.24 -5.44
CA VAL A 67 -7.88 -0.22 -5.82
C VAL A 67 -8.05 -0.24 -7.33
N VAL A 68 -9.29 -0.45 -7.78
CA VAL A 68 -9.66 -0.31 -9.18
C VAL A 68 -9.87 1.18 -9.47
N TYR A 69 -9.16 1.69 -10.45
CA TYR A 69 -9.36 3.02 -11.01
C TYR A 69 -9.88 2.90 -12.44
N ASN A 70 -10.90 3.68 -12.76
CA ASN A 70 -11.46 3.78 -14.10
C ASN A 70 -10.98 5.07 -14.76
N GLN A 71 -10.92 5.06 -16.09
CA GLN A 71 -10.60 6.27 -16.85
C GLN A 71 -11.61 7.38 -16.52
N ILE A 72 -11.11 8.59 -16.30
CA ILE A 72 -11.94 9.76 -15.98
C ILE A 72 -12.76 10.13 -17.22
N SER A 73 -14.08 10.18 -17.06
CA SER A 73 -14.98 10.70 -18.09
C SER A 73 -14.90 12.23 -18.16
N GLU A 74 -15.11 12.82 -19.35
CA GLU A 74 -15.10 14.28 -19.55
C GLU A 74 -15.99 15.07 -18.57
N ASN A 75 -17.11 14.49 -18.15
CA ASN A 75 -18.09 15.12 -17.25
C ASN A 75 -17.96 14.68 -15.79
N PHE A 76 -16.80 14.14 -15.39
CA PHE A 76 -16.63 13.61 -14.03
C PHE A 76 -16.76 14.72 -12.96
N LYS A 77 -17.52 14.42 -11.91
CA LYS A 77 -17.66 15.24 -10.71
C LYS A 77 -17.56 14.33 -9.49
N ALA A 78 -16.59 14.61 -8.61
CA ALA A 78 -16.37 13.81 -7.41
C ALA A 78 -17.57 13.88 -6.45
N ASP A 79 -18.06 12.72 -6.02
CA ASP A 79 -19.09 12.63 -5.00
C ASP A 79 -18.48 12.90 -3.61
N LYS A 80 -18.94 13.97 -2.95
CA LYS A 80 -18.48 14.35 -1.61
C LYS A 80 -18.78 13.30 -0.53
N THR A 81 -19.72 12.39 -0.79
CA THR A 81 -20.09 11.30 0.12
C THR A 81 -19.21 10.06 -0.03
N LYS A 82 -18.30 10.04 -1.01
CA LYS A 82 -17.39 8.94 -1.27
C LYS A 82 -15.93 9.30 -1.04
N ASP A 83 -15.13 8.28 -0.77
CA ASP A 83 -13.68 8.33 -0.80
C ASP A 83 -13.23 8.31 -2.27
N THR A 84 -12.91 9.49 -2.81
CA THR A 84 -12.45 9.66 -4.19
C THR A 84 -10.93 9.72 -4.22
N LYS A 85 -10.31 8.83 -5.00
CA LYS A 85 -8.86 8.78 -5.20
C LYS A 85 -8.54 8.92 -6.67
N PHE A 86 -7.59 9.79 -6.98
CA PHE A 86 -7.04 9.93 -8.31
C PHE A 86 -5.73 9.16 -8.43
N TYR A 87 -5.49 8.61 -9.60
CA TYR A 87 -4.19 8.10 -10.00
C TYR A 87 -3.84 8.74 -11.33
N THR A 88 -2.75 9.52 -11.33
CA THR A 88 -2.48 10.49 -12.41
C THR A 88 -3.69 11.41 -12.66
N ASP A 89 -3.67 12.16 -13.77
CA ASP A 89 -4.80 12.99 -14.19
C ASP A 89 -5.83 12.21 -15.03
N ASN A 90 -5.63 10.90 -15.23
CA ASN A 90 -6.42 10.09 -16.15
C ASN A 90 -7.34 9.08 -15.46
N PHE A 91 -7.09 8.73 -14.19
CA PHE A 91 -7.81 7.65 -13.52
C PHE A 91 -8.39 8.06 -12.17
N VAL A 92 -9.60 7.56 -11.89
CA VAL A 92 -10.31 7.82 -10.63
C VAL A 92 -10.93 6.55 -10.06
N SER A 93 -10.92 6.44 -8.74
CA SER A 93 -11.61 5.43 -7.96
C SER A 93 -12.53 6.11 -6.96
N GLU A 94 -13.79 5.68 -6.90
CA GLU A 94 -14.76 6.13 -5.90
C GLU A 94 -15.21 4.93 -5.05
N ASN A 95 -15.03 5.02 -3.73
CA ASN A 95 -15.44 3.99 -2.80
C ASN A 95 -16.31 4.57 -1.69
N ASN A 96 -17.23 3.76 -1.16
CA ASN A 96 -17.97 4.16 0.03
C ASN A 96 -17.02 4.29 1.24
N TYR A 97 -17.27 5.28 2.10
CA TYR A 97 -16.60 5.33 3.39
C TYR A 97 -17.03 4.13 4.25
N LYS A 98 -16.05 3.41 4.77
CA LYS A 98 -16.28 2.38 5.80
C LYS A 98 -16.33 3.06 7.16
N SER A 99 -17.07 2.53 8.14
CA SER A 99 -17.23 3.10 9.50
C SER A 99 -15.92 3.22 10.30
N ASP A 100 -15.48 4.42 10.63
CA ASP A 100 -14.24 4.63 11.39
C ASP A 100 -14.20 3.84 12.71
N PHE A 101 -13.00 3.54 13.18
CA PHE A 101 -12.82 2.83 14.45
C PHE A 101 -11.54 3.23 15.18
N ILE A 102 -11.50 2.94 16.48
CA ILE A 102 -10.29 2.91 17.32
C ILE A 102 -10.17 1.50 17.91
N VAL A 103 -8.95 0.97 17.97
CA VAL A 103 -8.61 -0.20 18.78
C VAL A 103 -7.83 0.26 20.01
N ASN A 104 -8.33 -0.03 21.20
CA ASN A 104 -7.69 0.35 22.46
C ASN A 104 -6.52 -0.60 22.80
N LYS A 105 -5.81 -0.36 23.91
CA LYS A 105 -4.73 -1.25 24.38
C LYS A 105 -5.20 -2.62 24.87
N GLU A 106 -6.47 -2.78 25.20
CA GLU A 106 -7.10 -4.06 25.59
C GLU A 106 -7.55 -4.89 24.36
N ASN A 107 -7.40 -4.33 23.16
CA ASN A 107 -7.84 -4.85 21.86
C ASN A 107 -9.36 -4.77 21.59
N ASP A 108 -10.09 -3.98 22.36
CA ASP A 108 -11.47 -3.65 22.03
C ASP A 108 -11.52 -2.66 20.86
N THR A 109 -12.53 -2.84 20.01
CA THR A 109 -12.78 -1.96 18.86
C THR A 109 -14.02 -1.13 19.11
N VAL A 110 -13.86 0.19 19.11
CA VAL A 110 -14.96 1.15 19.15
C VAL A 110 -15.19 1.70 17.76
N PHE A 111 -16.41 1.57 17.25
CA PHE A 111 -16.84 2.13 15.96
C PHE A 111 -17.54 3.49 16.15
N GLY A 112 -17.44 4.35 15.15
CA GLY A 112 -18.09 5.66 15.19
C GLY A 112 -17.54 6.58 14.12
N ASN A 113 -17.63 7.89 14.36
CA ASN A 113 -17.08 8.90 13.45
C ASN A 113 -15.86 9.56 14.09
N ILE A 114 -14.69 9.49 13.47
CA ILE A 114 -13.52 10.18 13.98
C ILE A 114 -13.59 11.65 13.60
N LYS A 115 -13.54 12.51 14.61
CA LYS A 115 -13.41 13.96 14.44
C LYS A 115 -11.94 14.36 14.64
N SER A 116 -11.46 15.22 13.76
CA SER A 116 -10.13 15.84 13.84
C SER A 116 -10.33 17.34 14.05
N PRO A 117 -10.44 17.80 15.31
CA PRO A 117 -10.62 19.22 15.59
C PRO A 117 -9.39 20.03 15.14
N LEU A 118 -9.60 21.32 14.85
CA LEU A 118 -8.51 22.26 14.53
C LEU A 118 -7.47 22.36 15.65
N PHE A 119 -7.92 22.22 16.90
CA PHE A 119 -7.08 22.21 18.09
C PHE A 119 -7.40 20.98 18.95
N GLY A 120 -6.38 20.32 19.47
CA GLY A 120 -6.50 19.15 20.33
C GLY A 120 -6.43 17.81 19.59
N PRO A 121 -6.55 16.69 20.33
CA PRO A 121 -6.39 15.35 19.80
C PRO A 121 -7.59 14.94 18.95
N LYS A 122 -7.35 14.00 18.01
CA LYS A 122 -8.44 13.30 17.33
C LYS A 122 -9.22 12.47 18.35
N PHE A 123 -10.51 12.28 18.10
CA PHE A 123 -11.35 11.42 18.94
C PHE A 123 -12.41 10.73 18.09
N ILE A 124 -12.84 9.54 18.51
CA ILE A 124 -14.06 8.93 18.00
C ILE A 124 -15.24 9.37 18.85
N LYS A 125 -16.33 9.73 18.19
CA LYS A 125 -17.60 10.03 18.85
C LYS A 125 -18.58 8.90 18.58
N THR A 126 -19.05 8.27 19.66
CA THR A 126 -20.19 7.34 19.66
C THR A 126 -21.46 8.12 20.07
N GLU A 127 -22.60 7.44 20.18
CA GLU A 127 -23.85 8.08 20.62
C GLU A 127 -23.77 8.60 22.05
N SER A 128 -23.13 7.85 22.95
CA SER A 128 -23.05 8.14 24.39
C SER A 128 -21.69 8.69 24.84
N GLU A 129 -20.60 8.33 24.15
CA GLU A 129 -19.24 8.51 24.67
C GLU A 129 -18.25 9.04 23.63
N LYS A 130 -17.16 9.64 24.12
CA LYS A 130 -16.03 10.12 23.31
C LYS A 130 -14.76 9.43 23.77
N PHE A 131 -14.03 8.83 22.82
CA PHE A 131 -12.74 8.21 23.11
C PHE A 131 -11.65 8.95 22.35
N LYS A 132 -10.65 9.42 23.10
CA LYS A 132 -9.50 10.15 22.55
C LYS A 132 -8.56 9.16 21.85
N ILE A 133 -8.03 9.56 20.70
CA ILE A 133 -6.93 8.86 20.04
C ILE A 133 -5.63 9.42 20.59
N CYS A 134 -4.94 8.62 21.40
CA CYS A 134 -3.63 8.94 21.94
C CYS A 134 -2.79 7.69 22.13
N THR A 135 -1.48 7.90 22.26
CA THR A 135 -0.48 6.85 22.44
C THR A 135 -0.71 6.04 23.72
N ASP A 136 -1.29 6.67 24.74
CA ASP A 136 -1.52 6.06 26.05
C ASP A 136 -2.63 4.99 26.01
N ASP A 137 -3.65 5.17 25.17
CA ASP A 137 -4.89 4.36 25.22
C ASP A 137 -5.20 3.62 23.90
N SER A 138 -4.62 4.05 22.77
CA SER A 138 -4.97 3.54 21.44
C SER A 138 -3.82 2.80 20.77
N LYS A 139 -4.09 1.59 20.27
CA LYS A 139 -3.13 0.79 19.47
C LYS A 139 -3.23 1.07 17.97
N SER A 140 -4.43 1.32 17.48
CA SER A 140 -4.65 1.63 16.07
C SER A 140 -5.96 2.38 15.89
N TYR A 141 -6.14 3.02 14.74
CA TYR A 141 -7.42 3.60 14.35
C TYR A 141 -7.57 3.59 12.83
N ARG A 142 -8.80 3.72 12.34
CA ARG A 142 -9.07 3.96 10.92
C ARG A 142 -9.92 5.20 10.76
N LYS A 143 -9.46 6.11 9.91
CA LYS A 143 -10.15 7.35 9.54
C LYS A 143 -10.21 7.45 8.03
N ASP A 144 -11.37 7.72 7.46
CA ASP A 144 -11.56 7.95 6.02
C ASP A 144 -10.94 6.83 5.17
N ASN A 145 -11.29 5.57 5.47
CA ASN A 145 -10.71 4.35 4.87
C ASN A 145 -9.19 4.14 5.04
N VAL A 146 -8.48 5.00 5.76
CA VAL A 146 -7.04 4.88 6.02
C VAL A 146 -6.80 4.37 7.43
N ALA A 147 -6.09 3.25 7.55
CA ALA A 147 -5.72 2.68 8.84
C ALA A 147 -4.37 3.21 9.32
N TYR A 148 -4.24 3.36 10.63
CA TYR A 148 -3.05 3.81 11.32
C TYR A 148 -2.75 2.92 12.51
N ASP A 149 -1.50 2.48 12.66
CA ASP A 149 -1.06 1.64 13.77
C ASP A 149 -0.03 2.39 14.61
N LEU A 150 -0.13 2.29 15.93
CA LEU A 150 0.83 2.86 16.86
C LEU A 150 2.12 2.05 16.81
N LYS A 151 3.24 2.73 16.57
CA LYS A 151 4.59 2.14 16.57
C LYS A 151 5.57 3.08 17.25
N THR A 152 6.59 2.50 17.86
CA THR A 152 7.72 3.25 18.39
C THR A 152 8.78 3.40 17.32
N ILE A 153 9.12 4.62 16.95
CA ILE A 153 10.17 4.90 15.96
C ILE A 153 11.23 5.83 16.55
N SER A 154 12.45 5.74 16.02
CA SER A 154 13.61 6.50 16.50
C SER A 154 14.45 7.00 15.31
N SER A 155 15.72 7.32 15.56
CA SER A 155 16.71 7.60 14.53
C SER A 155 16.73 6.48 13.47
N PRO A 156 16.84 6.80 12.16
CA PRO A 156 17.14 8.12 11.60
C PRO A 156 15.89 8.94 11.22
N ILE A 157 14.67 8.50 11.60
CA ILE A 157 13.42 9.21 11.27
C ILE A 157 13.18 10.37 12.23
N LEU A 158 13.36 10.12 13.52
CA LEU A 158 13.21 11.09 14.61
C LEU A 158 14.51 11.20 15.40
N SER A 159 14.79 12.36 16.00
CA SER A 159 15.96 12.57 16.85
C SER A 159 15.89 11.80 18.17
N THR A 160 14.68 11.53 18.65
CA THR A 160 14.41 10.76 19.87
C THR A 160 13.39 9.67 19.59
N GLU A 161 13.46 8.59 20.35
CA GLU A 161 12.45 7.53 20.31
C GLU A 161 11.08 8.07 20.72
N LYS A 162 10.04 7.74 19.94
CA LYS A 162 8.68 8.22 20.17
C LYS A 162 7.64 7.27 19.60
N GLU A 163 6.55 7.11 20.34
CA GLU A 163 5.35 6.45 19.86
C GLU A 163 4.58 7.36 18.87
N VAL A 164 4.31 6.84 17.68
CA VAL A 164 3.61 7.58 16.61
C VAL A 164 2.64 6.66 15.88
N PHE A 165 1.54 7.23 15.40
CA PHE A 165 0.60 6.51 14.54
C PHE A 165 1.09 6.55 13.09
N LEU A 166 1.53 5.41 12.57
CA LEU A 166 1.99 5.25 11.20
C LEU A 166 0.83 4.90 10.27
N LYS A 167 0.77 5.47 9.07
CA LYS A 167 -0.23 5.10 8.07
C LYS A 167 0.08 3.69 7.57
N ARG A 168 -0.83 2.74 7.78
CA ARG A 168 -0.70 1.39 7.24
C ARG A 168 -1.03 1.37 5.75
N LEU A 169 -0.14 0.81 4.96
CA LEU A 169 -0.29 0.62 3.52
C LEU A 169 -0.54 -0.84 3.14
N TYR A 170 0.02 -1.78 3.92
CA TYR A 170 -0.14 -3.22 3.71
C TYR A 170 -0.07 -3.99 5.04
N LYS A 171 -0.77 -5.13 5.13
CA LYS A 171 -0.74 -6.03 6.28
C LYS A 171 -0.64 -7.48 5.80
N GLY A 172 0.37 -8.20 6.27
CA GLY A 172 0.70 -9.57 5.81
C GLY A 172 1.67 -10.28 6.74
N LYS A 173 2.49 -11.20 6.20
CA LYS A 173 3.67 -11.76 6.89
C LYS A 173 4.67 -10.66 7.26
N ALA A 174 4.74 -9.61 6.44
CA ALA A 174 5.37 -8.34 6.76
C ALA A 174 4.36 -7.20 6.58
N ASN A 175 4.48 -6.15 7.39
CA ASN A 175 3.60 -4.99 7.31
C ASN A 175 4.33 -3.81 6.66
N LEU A 176 3.60 -2.99 5.89
CA LEU A 176 4.13 -1.77 5.31
C LEU A 176 3.45 -0.55 5.90
N TYR A 177 4.28 0.41 6.29
CA TYR A 177 3.86 1.68 6.85
C TYR A 177 4.46 2.86 6.10
N ALA A 178 3.77 3.99 6.14
CA ALA A 178 4.28 5.28 5.72
C ALA A 178 4.23 6.30 6.86
N TYR A 179 5.28 7.10 6.96
CA TYR A 179 5.39 8.23 7.87
C TYR A 179 5.71 9.49 7.07
N LYS A 180 4.90 10.54 7.23
CA LYS A 180 5.09 11.81 6.54
C LYS A 180 5.54 12.86 7.55
N ILE A 181 6.75 13.39 7.38
CA ILE A 181 7.24 14.51 8.19
C ILE A 181 6.82 15.80 7.49
N LEU A 182 5.97 16.57 8.16
CA LEU A 182 5.66 17.94 7.79
C LEU A 182 6.73 18.83 8.43
N ARG A 183 7.65 19.38 7.63
CA ARG A 183 8.55 20.43 8.10
C ARG A 183 7.80 21.75 8.05
N SER A 184 7.45 22.28 9.22
CA SER A 184 6.66 23.50 9.38
C SER A 184 7.50 24.78 9.33
N ASP A 185 8.83 24.66 9.27
CA ASP A 185 9.81 25.74 9.39
C ASP A 185 10.14 26.43 8.06
N VAL A 186 9.82 25.80 6.92
CA VAL A 186 10.09 26.36 5.59
C VAL A 186 8.93 26.03 4.65
N GLY A 187 8.13 27.03 4.27
CA GLY A 187 6.91 26.87 3.46
C GLY A 187 7.11 26.31 2.03
N THR A 188 8.36 26.05 1.62
CA THR A 188 8.73 25.56 0.28
C THR A 188 9.28 24.13 0.28
N VAL A 189 9.46 23.49 1.44
CA VAL A 189 10.02 22.12 1.48
C VAL A 189 8.89 21.11 1.36
N GLU A 190 8.92 20.33 0.29
CA GLU A 190 7.97 19.23 0.11
C GLU A 190 8.05 18.24 1.29
N PRO A 191 6.89 17.83 1.84
CA PRO A 191 6.88 16.86 2.92
C PRO A 191 7.60 15.56 2.53
N LYS A 192 8.58 15.15 3.35
CA LYS A 192 9.29 13.88 3.13
C LYS A 192 8.44 12.72 3.64
N THR A 193 8.20 11.75 2.76
CA THR A 193 7.57 10.47 3.11
C THR A 193 8.67 9.42 3.32
N PHE A 194 8.54 8.67 4.41
CA PHE A 194 9.39 7.54 4.78
C PHE A 194 8.56 6.26 4.74
N TYR A 195 9.12 5.20 4.17
CA TYR A 195 8.51 3.88 4.18
C TYR A 195 9.20 3.00 5.23
N ILE A 196 8.41 2.30 6.02
CA ILE A 196 8.87 1.45 7.11
C ILE A 196 8.24 0.08 6.90
N ILE A 197 9.07 -0.97 6.84
CA ILE A 197 8.62 -2.35 6.80
C ILE A 197 8.78 -2.96 8.19
N GLU A 198 7.72 -3.57 8.70
CA GLU A 198 7.79 -4.40 9.89
C GLU A 198 7.93 -5.87 9.47
N LYS A 199 9.07 -6.48 9.77
CA LYS A 199 9.36 -7.89 9.50
C LYS A 199 9.97 -8.51 10.75
N ASN A 200 9.51 -9.70 11.16
CA ASN A 200 10.01 -10.39 12.34
C ASN A 200 9.99 -9.52 13.62
N ASN A 201 8.89 -8.76 13.81
CA ASN A 201 8.69 -7.80 14.92
C ASN A 201 9.76 -6.69 15.01
N LYS A 202 10.46 -6.40 13.92
CA LYS A 202 11.43 -5.31 13.81
C LYS A 202 11.00 -4.32 12.74
N LEU A 203 11.18 -3.03 13.02
CA LEU A 203 10.92 -1.96 12.08
C LEU A 203 12.18 -1.64 11.28
N HIS A 204 12.07 -1.72 9.97
CA HIS A 204 13.13 -1.44 9.00
C HIS A 204 12.74 -0.20 8.22
N LEU A 205 13.51 0.89 8.37
CA LEU A 205 13.35 2.04 7.51
C LEU A 205 13.94 1.73 6.14
N ILE A 206 13.18 2.00 5.07
CA ILE A 206 13.68 1.94 3.71
C ILE A 206 14.22 3.32 3.33
N SER A 207 15.52 3.39 3.07
CA SER A 207 16.19 4.64 2.71
C SER A 207 15.74 5.11 1.33
N ASN A 208 15.45 6.41 1.19
CA ASN A 208 15.13 6.97 -0.13
C ASN A 208 16.32 6.88 -1.11
N SER A 209 17.56 6.95 -0.63
CA SER A 209 18.76 6.95 -1.49
C SER A 209 19.31 5.56 -1.79
N ASN A 210 18.94 4.55 -1.00
CA ASN A 210 19.46 3.18 -1.12
C ASN A 210 18.36 2.11 -1.10
N SER A 211 17.12 2.52 -1.40
CA SER A 211 15.92 1.68 -1.23
C SER A 211 16.04 0.30 -1.87
N LYS A 212 16.63 0.20 -3.07
CA LYS A 212 16.83 -1.07 -3.75
C LYS A 212 17.64 -2.05 -2.89
N GLN A 213 18.83 -1.65 -2.43
CA GLN A 213 19.68 -2.53 -1.63
C GLN A 213 19.03 -2.86 -0.28
N ASP A 214 18.44 -1.87 0.39
CA ASP A 214 17.74 -2.10 1.66
C ASP A 214 16.61 -3.15 1.51
N LEU A 215 15.87 -3.10 0.40
CA LEU A 215 14.81 -4.06 0.08
C LEU A 215 15.38 -5.44 -0.27
N VAL A 216 16.43 -5.52 -1.09
CA VAL A 216 17.10 -6.79 -1.44
C VAL A 216 17.63 -7.48 -0.18
N ASP A 217 18.28 -6.74 0.71
CA ASP A 217 18.83 -7.27 1.97
C ASP A 217 17.72 -7.73 2.91
N LEU A 218 16.63 -6.98 3.00
CA LEU A 218 15.51 -7.31 3.88
C LEU A 218 14.77 -8.58 3.46
N PHE A 219 14.72 -8.87 2.16
CA PHE A 219 14.05 -10.03 1.58
C PHE A 219 15.00 -11.10 1.05
N ILE A 220 16.28 -11.08 1.47
CA ILE A 220 17.31 -12.03 1.01
C ILE A 220 16.99 -13.50 1.32
N ASP A 221 16.10 -13.75 2.28
CA ASP A 221 15.54 -15.06 2.58
C ASP A 221 14.61 -15.61 1.47
N ASN A 222 14.23 -14.77 0.51
CA ASN A 222 13.51 -15.13 -0.70
C ASN A 222 14.29 -14.65 -1.93
N SER A 223 15.13 -15.53 -2.49
CA SER A 223 16.03 -15.17 -3.60
C SER A 223 15.26 -14.72 -4.85
N LYS A 224 14.12 -15.33 -5.16
CA LYS A 224 13.31 -14.98 -6.34
C LYS A 224 12.75 -13.56 -6.22
N LEU A 225 12.26 -13.19 -5.04
CA LEU A 225 11.78 -11.83 -4.77
C LEU A 225 12.93 -10.82 -4.80
N SER A 226 14.07 -11.16 -4.20
CA SER A 226 15.28 -10.31 -4.25
C SER A 226 15.75 -10.07 -5.68
N ASP A 227 15.73 -11.08 -6.55
CA ASP A 227 16.07 -10.94 -7.97
C ASP A 227 15.11 -9.96 -8.68
N LEU A 228 13.79 -10.08 -8.43
CA LEU A 228 12.79 -9.17 -9.02
C LEU A 228 12.94 -7.72 -8.53
N ILE A 229 13.40 -7.51 -7.30
CA ILE A 229 13.72 -6.17 -6.78
C ILE A 229 15.00 -5.65 -7.43
N PHE A 230 16.03 -6.50 -7.55
CA PHE A 230 17.31 -6.14 -8.14
C PHE A 230 17.15 -5.68 -9.61
N ASP A 231 16.33 -6.43 -10.37
CA ASP A 231 16.00 -6.20 -11.78
C ASP A 231 14.98 -5.07 -12.03
N ASP A 232 14.62 -4.29 -11.01
CA ASP A 232 13.67 -3.15 -11.08
C ASP A 232 12.24 -3.52 -11.50
N PHE A 233 11.86 -4.80 -11.44
CA PHE A 233 10.46 -5.20 -11.58
C PHE A 233 9.65 -4.65 -10.39
N TYR A 234 10.20 -4.80 -9.19
CA TYR A 234 9.72 -4.13 -7.99
C TYR A 234 10.67 -3.00 -7.56
N THR A 235 10.09 -1.88 -7.16
CA THR A 235 10.78 -0.67 -6.74
C THR A 235 10.08 -0.06 -5.52
N ILE A 236 10.61 1.04 -4.99
CA ILE A 236 9.95 1.76 -3.89
C ILE A 236 8.56 2.30 -4.28
N GLU A 237 8.29 2.56 -5.57
CA GLU A 237 7.00 3.08 -6.03
C GLU A 237 5.85 2.06 -5.94
N ASN A 238 6.20 0.77 -6.01
CA ASN A 238 5.27 -0.33 -5.95
C ASN A 238 5.59 -1.28 -4.78
N ILE A 239 6.23 -0.75 -3.73
CA ILE A 239 6.73 -1.50 -2.58
C ILE A 239 5.68 -2.46 -1.99
N TYR A 240 4.37 -2.15 -2.04
CA TYR A 240 3.31 -3.07 -1.60
C TYR A 240 3.29 -4.40 -2.38
N LEU A 241 3.65 -4.40 -3.66
CA LEU A 241 3.77 -5.62 -4.48
C LEU A 241 4.88 -6.54 -3.96
N ILE A 242 5.95 -5.98 -3.39
CA ILE A 242 7.01 -6.76 -2.73
C ILE A 242 6.41 -7.53 -1.55
N LEU A 243 5.61 -6.87 -0.71
CA LEU A 243 4.97 -7.52 0.43
C LEU A 243 3.93 -8.56 0.00
N LYS A 244 3.14 -8.27 -1.05
CA LYS A 244 2.20 -9.24 -1.61
C LYS A 244 2.90 -10.48 -2.16
N ALA A 245 3.99 -10.30 -2.90
CA ALA A 245 4.77 -11.41 -3.43
C ALA A 245 5.36 -12.26 -2.29
N TYR A 246 5.86 -11.61 -1.23
CA TYR A 246 6.37 -12.29 -0.04
C TYR A 246 5.30 -13.10 0.71
N ASP A 247 4.04 -12.65 0.71
CA ASP A 247 2.95 -13.37 1.35
C ASP A 247 2.56 -14.68 0.63
N LEU A 248 2.82 -14.77 -0.68
CA LEU A 248 2.46 -15.93 -1.50
C LEU A 248 3.44 -17.11 -1.39
N GLU A 249 4.61 -16.92 -0.78
CA GLU A 249 5.65 -17.96 -0.67
C GLU A 249 5.72 -18.61 0.72
#